data_AF-A0A5B0BRM2-F1
#
_entry.id   AF-A0A5B0BRM2-F1
#
_cell.length_a   1.000
_cell.length_b   1.000
_cell.length_c   1.000
_cell.angle_alpha   90.00
_cell.angle_beta   90.00
_cell.angle_gamma   90.00
#
_symmetry.space_group_name_H-M   'P 1'
#
loop_
_entity.id
_entity.type
_entity.pdbx_description
1 polymer ?
#
loop_
_entity_poly.entity_id
_entity_poly.type
_entity_poly.pdbx_seq_one_letter_code
_entity_poly.pdbx_strand_id
1 'polypeptide(L)' 'MADGFEDLLTEAGYRLIDPNGKWPITWVIGDSWVVLSEYWEWTVGPDEPATEEQIRKLLARSGGTYDLQDY' A
#
# COMPACT_ATOMS: atom_id res chain seq x y z
N MET A 1 -18.68 4.65 -1.78
CA MET A 1 -17.42 4.99 -2.47
C MET A 1 -16.44 3.94 -2.03
N ALA A 2 -15.87 3.16 -2.95
CA ALA A 2 -14.81 2.22 -2.60
C ALA A 2 -13.65 3.05 -2.07
N ASP A 3 -13.27 2.83 -0.81
CA ASP A 3 -12.11 3.49 -0.23
C ASP A 3 -10.89 2.81 -0.86
N GLY A 4 -10.02 3.53 -1.57
CA GLY A 4 -8.90 2.95 -2.34
C GLY A 4 -7.99 2.04 -1.52
N PHE A 5 -8.12 2.05 -0.20
CA PHE A 5 -7.45 1.16 0.73
C PHE A 5 -7.90 -0.30 0.60
N GLU A 6 -9.19 -0.56 0.32
CA GLU A 6 -9.66 -1.93 0.08
C GLU A 6 -9.03 -2.53 -1.18
N ASP A 7 -8.71 -1.69 -2.17
CA ASP A 7 -8.04 -2.11 -3.40
C ASP A 7 -6.58 -2.50 -3.12
N LEU A 8 -5.85 -1.70 -2.32
CA LEU A 8 -4.51 -2.04 -1.84
C LEU A 8 -4.49 -3.39 -1.09
N LEU A 9 -5.44 -3.61 -0.18
CA LEU A 9 -5.55 -4.87 0.55
C LEU A 9 -5.87 -6.06 -0.37
N THR A 10 -6.74 -5.84 -1.36
CA THR A 10 -7.11 -6.86 -2.34
C THR A 10 -5.90 -7.25 -3.19
N GLU A 11 -5.12 -6.28 -3.67
CA GLU A 11 -3.89 -6.52 -4.41
C GLU A 11 -2.83 -7.24 -3.56
N ALA A 12 -2.65 -6.84 -2.30
CA ALA A 12 -1.77 -7.53 -1.36
C ALA A 12 -2.19 -8.99 -1.15
N GLY A 13 -3.51 -9.24 -1.03
CA GLY A 13 -4.07 -10.58 -0.94
C GLY A 13 -3.78 -11.43 -2.18
N TYR A 14 -3.92 -10.85 -3.39
CA TYR A 14 -3.57 -11.54 -4.64
C TYR A 14 -2.08 -11.89 -4.71
N ARG A 15 -1.19 -11.00 -4.28
CA ARG A 15 0.25 -11.26 -4.25
C ARG A 15 0.66 -12.28 -3.20
N LEU A 16 -0.06 -12.37 -2.08
CA LEU A 16 0.22 -13.37 -1.05
C LEU A 16 0.00 -14.80 -1.55
N ILE A 17 -1.01 -14.99 -2.42
CA ILE A 17 -1.35 -16.31 -2.98
C ILE A 17 -0.63 -16.61 -4.30
N ASP A 18 0.02 -15.61 -4.91
CA ASP A 18 0.82 -15.81 -6.11
C ASP A 18 2.20 -16.38 -5.75
N PRO A 19 2.62 -17.53 -6.31
CA PRO A 19 3.90 -18.14 -5.98
C PRO A 19 5.11 -17.33 -6.48
N ASN A 20 4.90 -16.34 -7.34
CA ASN A 20 5.92 -15.36 -7.78
C ASN A 20 5.69 -13.98 -7.14
N GLY A 21 4.77 -13.88 -6.16
CA GLY A 21 4.46 -12.65 -5.47
C GLY A 21 5.69 -12.08 -4.78
N LYS A 22 6.02 -10.83 -5.12
CA LYS A 22 7.15 -10.12 -4.51
C LYS A 22 6.70 -9.35 -3.29
N TRP A 23 7.49 -9.50 -2.23
CA TRP A 23 7.37 -8.77 -0.97
C TRP A 23 8.70 -8.09 -0.64
N PRO A 24 8.69 -6.93 0.03
CA PRO A 24 7.52 -6.14 0.42
C PRO A 24 6.85 -5.45 -0.78
N ILE A 25 5.56 -5.11 -0.66
CA ILE A 25 4.82 -4.41 -1.73
C ILE A 25 4.93 -2.92 -1.50
N THR A 26 5.27 -2.15 -2.53
CA THR A 26 5.44 -0.69 -2.44
C THR A 26 4.46 0.03 -3.36
N TRP A 27 3.72 0.99 -2.84
CA TRP A 27 2.85 1.89 -3.60
C TRP A 27 3.31 3.33 -3.43
N VAL A 28 3.21 4.15 -4.47
CA VAL A 28 3.42 5.58 -4.41
C VAL A 28 2.06 6.26 -4.39
N ILE A 29 1.72 6.93 -3.30
CA ILE A 29 0.45 7.62 -3.07
C ILE A 29 0.76 9.12 -2.96
N GLY A 30 0.53 9.85 -4.05
CA GLY A 30 0.92 11.25 -4.14
C GLY A 30 2.44 11.42 -4.02
N ASP A 31 2.89 12.17 -3.02
CA ASP A 31 4.31 12.42 -2.75
C ASP A 31 4.92 11.46 -1.70
N SER A 32 4.18 10.43 -1.28
CA SER A 32 4.64 9.47 -0.28
C SER A 32 4.62 8.06 -0.85
N TRP A 33 5.59 7.24 -0.50
CA TRP A 33 5.52 5.81 -0.77
C TRP A 33 5.06 5.06 0.49
N VAL A 34 4.17 4.10 0.30
CA VAL A 34 3.60 3.22 1.31
C VAL A 34 4.11 1.82 1.02
N VAL A 35 4.63 1.16 2.04
CA VAL A 35 5.14 -0.21 1.92
C VAL A 35 4.34 -1.11 2.84
N LEU A 36 3.96 -2.29 2.35
CA LEU A 36 3.40 -3.38 3.14
C LEU A 36 4.42 -4.50 3.22
N SER A 37 4.88 -4.80 4.43
CA SER A 37 5.77 -5.92 4.69
C SER A 37 5.03 -7.26 4.59
N GLU A 38 5.80 -8.35 4.50
CA GLU A 38 5.29 -9.73 4.58
C GLU A 38 4.53 -10.03 5.88
N TYR A 39 4.73 -9.22 6.93
CA TYR A 39 4.07 -9.35 8.23
C TYR A 39 2.81 -8.50 8.37
N TRP A 40 2.30 -7.95 7.25
CA TRP A 40 1.16 -7.01 7.24
C TRP A 40 1.43 -5.72 8.02
N GLU A 41 2.69 -5.31 8.10
CA GLU A 41 3.08 -4.03 8.71
C GLU A 41 3.16 -2.97 7.62
N TRP A 42 2.49 -1.85 7.88
CA TRP A 42 2.48 -0.71 6.99
C TRP A 42 3.57 0.28 7.38
N THR A 43 4.34 0.75 6.42
CA THR A 43 5.24 1.90 6.59
C THR A 43 5.00 2.95 5.52
N VAL A 44 5.25 4.21 5.87
CA VAL A 44 5.24 5.35 4.95
C VAL A 44 6.65 5.92 4.91
N GLY A 45 7.14 6.24 3.72
CA GLY A 45 8.50 6.77 3.60
C GLY A 45 9.56 5.70 3.93
N PRO A 46 10.75 6.10 4.40
CA PRO A 46 11.90 5.20 4.52
C PRO A 46 11.64 4.04 5.48
N ASP A 47 11.09 4.31 6.68
CA ASP A 47 10.82 3.29 7.72
C ASP A 47 9.80 3.78 8.76
N GLU A 48 8.93 4.75 8.44
CA GLU A 48 7.99 5.29 9.44
C GLU A 48 6.77 4.36 9.55
N PRO A 49 6.50 3.73 10.71
CA PRO A 49 5.35 2.87 10.87
C PRO A 49 4.05 3.65 10.70
N ALA A 50 3.19 3.15 9.82
CA ALA A 50 1.93 3.76 9.46
C ALA A 50 0.77 2.89 9.91
N THR A 51 -0.36 3.54 10.20
CA THR A 51 -1.61 2.83 10.46
C THR A 51 -2.48 2.86 9.21
N GLU A 52 -3.42 1.93 9.11
CA GLU A 52 -4.41 1.90 8.02
C GLU A 52 -5.11 3.25 7.87
N GLU A 53 -5.43 3.91 8.98
CA GLU A 53 -6.08 5.22 8.98
C GLU A 53 -5.20 6.33 8.37
N GLN A 54 -3.88 6.23 8.52
CA GLN A 54 -2.94 7.16 7.87
C GLN A 54 -2.89 6.92 6.36
N ILE A 55 -2.88 5.66 5.91
CA ILE A 55 -2.89 5.33 4.49
C ILE A 55 -4.19 5.78 3.85
N ARG A 56 -5.33 5.58 4.50
CA ARG A 56 -6.63 6.11 4.04
C ARG A 56 -6.60 7.63 3.88
N LYS A 57 -5.97 8.35 4.81
CA LYS A 57 -5.77 9.81 4.70
C LYS A 57 -4.88 10.18 3.52
N LEU A 58 -3.80 9.43 3.26
CA LEU A 58 -2.93 9.63 2.10
C LEU A 58 -3.66 9.40 0.77
N LEU A 59 -4.44 8.33 0.68
CA LEU A 59 -5.29 8.02 -0.47
C LEU A 59 -6.33 9.11 -0.68
N ALA A 60 -7.06 9.50 0.37
CA ALA A 60 -8.05 10.58 0.28
C ALA A 60 -7.42 11.90 -0.18
N ARG A 61 -6.21 12.24 0.31
CA ARG A 61 -5.46 13.43 -0.11
C ARG A 61 -5.01 13.37 -1.57
N SER A 62 -4.69 12.18 -2.06
CA SER A 62 -4.25 11.94 -3.45
C SER A 62 -5.42 11.67 -4.41
N GLY A 63 -6.67 11.84 -3.95
CA GLY A 63 -7.86 11.57 -4.74
C GLY A 63 -8.08 10.09 -5.06
N GLY A 64 -7.50 9.19 -4.27
CA GLY A 64 -7.56 7.73 -4.46
C GLY A 64 -6.57 7.20 -5.50
N THR A 65 -5.64 8.03 -5.97
CA THR A 65 -4.63 7.63 -6.96
C THR A 65 -3.38 7.07 -6.27
N TYR A 66 -2.86 5.96 -6.79
CA TYR A 66 -1.59 5.37 -6.38
C TYR A 66 -0.94 4.62 -7.55
N ASP A 67 0.37 4.51 -7.50
CA ASP A 67 1.18 3.75 -8.46
C ASP A 67 1.91 2.62 -7.74
N LEU A 68 1.64 1.39 -8.16
CA LEU A 68 2.35 0.22 -7.66
C LEU A 68 3.78 0.19 -8.21
N GLN A 69 4.76 0.16 -7.32
CA GLN A 69 6.17 0.00 -7.65
C GLN A 69 6.52 -1.49 -7.61
N ASP A 70 6.35 -2.17 -8.73
CA ASP A 70 6.84 -3.54 -8.92
C ASP A 70 8.33 -3.50 -9.31
N TYR A 71 9.22 -3.71 -8.32
CA TYR A 71 10.66 -3.86 -8.56
C TYR A 71 11.01 -5.33 -8.82
#